data_AF-A0A966K970-F1
#
_entry.id   AF-A0A966K970-F1
#
_cell.length_a   1.000
_cell.length_b   1.000
_cell.length_c   1.000
_cell.angle_alpha   90.00
_cell.angle_beta   90.00
_cell.angle_gamma   90.00
#
_symmetry.space_group_name_H-M   'P 1'
#
loop_
_entity.id
_entity.type
_entity.pdbx_description
1 polymer ?
#
loop_
_entity_poly.entity_id
_entity_poly.type
_entity_poly.pdbx_seq_one_letter_code
_entity_poly.pdbx_strand_id
1 'polypeptide(L)'
;MKRVRKDVCHVWAHQLQSDARFGNIFFEGDTIYSYGSHFPIARHVTHKGKHVILFTTRSYSSTTAGHKSEVRYAIPSGVPVFYVDDVTEKPSKANLDNYAKRIAYQAEVVTRAKSRMERDLEQLQNLVNEANAFCETFGFKTRFTMPANVDEMKALAAEQTAKAQRAAKAREKQAKAKRAKEAAEQLEKLEQWKQGASVHIGRTDGYDYLRLNGDEVETTQNAVVPLKHVNRVAKLILKKATAGTEWHTNGETIRVGEYHLESIGVNGDVRIGCHLFSRAEIERFAALIGVK
;
A
#
# COMPACT_ATOMS: atom_id res chain seq x y z
N MET A 1 22.07 -3.44 -33.92
CA MET A 1 20.99 -3.07 -32.96
C MET A 1 21.53 -3.20 -31.54
N LYS A 2 22.01 -2.10 -30.93
CA LYS A 2 22.46 -2.14 -29.53
C LYS A 2 21.22 -2.33 -28.65
N ARG A 3 21.20 -3.35 -27.79
CA ARG A 3 20.18 -3.52 -26.74
C ARG A 3 20.16 -2.25 -25.89
N VAL A 4 19.16 -1.40 -26.08
CA VAL A 4 18.88 -0.32 -25.14
C VAL A 4 18.18 -0.95 -23.94
N ARG A 5 18.58 -0.48 -22.74
CA ARG A 5 18.14 -0.91 -21.41
C ARG A 5 16.61 -1.00 -21.32
N LYS A 6 16.10 -1.66 -20.26
CA LYS A 6 14.67 -1.73 -19.86
C LYS A 6 14.03 -0.34 -19.56
N ASP A 7 14.52 0.71 -20.20
CA ASP A 7 14.35 2.10 -19.80
C ASP A 7 14.13 3.03 -21.00
N VAL A 8 13.36 2.56 -21.99
CA VAL A 8 13.05 3.31 -23.22
C VAL A 8 12.37 4.65 -22.92
N CYS A 9 11.51 4.69 -21.90
CA CYS A 9 10.81 5.90 -21.48
C CYS A 9 11.77 6.97 -20.96
N HIS A 10 12.73 6.64 -20.09
CA HIS A 10 13.69 7.64 -19.60
C HIS A 10 14.71 8.03 -20.69
N VAL A 11 15.12 7.09 -21.55
CA VAL A 11 15.98 7.41 -22.70
C VAL A 11 15.33 8.47 -23.60
N TRP A 12 14.02 8.33 -23.88
CA TRP A 12 13.24 9.34 -24.60
C TRP A 12 13.12 10.64 -23.80
N ALA A 13 12.66 10.59 -22.55
CA ALA A 13 12.34 11.79 -21.76
C ALA A 13 13.56 12.68 -21.50
N HIS A 14 14.76 12.09 -21.43
CA HIS A 14 16.04 12.79 -21.30
C HIS A 14 16.73 13.06 -22.65
N GLN A 15 16.08 12.72 -23.78
CA GLN A 15 16.58 12.91 -25.14
C GLN A 15 18.00 12.33 -25.36
N LEU A 16 18.28 11.16 -24.78
CA LEU A 16 19.62 10.54 -24.79
C LEU A 16 19.96 9.84 -26.12
N GLN A 17 18.95 9.50 -26.92
CA GLN A 17 19.09 8.84 -28.22
C GLN A 17 18.02 9.37 -29.19
N SER A 18 18.22 9.14 -30.50
CA SER A 18 17.26 9.50 -31.56
C SER A 18 16.11 8.51 -31.68
N ASP A 19 16.32 7.26 -31.29
CA ASP A 19 15.33 6.19 -31.39
C ASP A 19 15.66 5.06 -30.40
N ALA A 20 14.64 4.39 -29.89
CA ALA A 20 14.78 3.12 -29.20
C ALA A 20 13.45 2.36 -29.16
N ARG A 21 13.51 1.05 -28.95
CA ARG A 21 12.34 0.19 -28.85
C ARG A 21 12.52 -0.91 -27.80
N PHE A 22 11.46 -1.16 -27.03
CA PHE A 22 11.36 -2.29 -26.12
C PHE A 22 9.92 -2.82 -26.11
N GLY A 23 9.72 -4.04 -26.63
CA GLY A 23 8.39 -4.59 -26.81
C GLY A 23 7.50 -3.70 -27.69
N ASN A 24 6.37 -3.26 -27.12
CA ASN A 24 5.36 -2.43 -27.78
C ASN A 24 5.55 -0.92 -27.51
N ILE A 25 6.55 -0.51 -26.72
CA ILE A 25 6.88 0.90 -26.53
C ILE A 25 8.13 1.26 -27.32
N PHE A 26 8.08 2.38 -28.04
CA PHE A 26 9.21 2.86 -28.84
C PHE A 26 9.09 4.36 -29.07
N PHE A 27 10.19 5.01 -29.41
CA PHE A 27 10.18 6.41 -29.80
C PHE A 27 11.06 6.63 -31.03
N GLU A 28 10.73 7.66 -31.78
CA GLU A 28 11.49 8.14 -32.93
C GLU A 28 11.52 9.67 -32.87
N GLY A 29 12.71 10.24 -32.83
CA GLY A 29 12.93 11.68 -32.67
C GLY A 29 12.31 12.20 -31.37
N ASP A 30 11.36 13.12 -31.51
CA ASP A 30 10.72 13.83 -30.40
C ASP A 30 9.52 13.09 -29.80
N THR A 31 9.02 12.02 -30.43
CA THR A 31 7.73 11.41 -30.11
C THR A 31 7.87 9.95 -29.66
N ILE A 32 7.21 9.61 -28.56
CA ILE A 32 7.12 8.25 -28.01
C ILE A 32 5.72 7.66 -28.24
N TYR A 33 5.66 6.38 -28.59
CA TYR A 33 4.49 5.67 -29.08
C TYR A 33 4.21 4.38 -28.31
N SER A 34 2.96 3.93 -28.38
CA SER A 34 2.51 2.61 -27.89
C SER A 34 1.95 1.77 -29.03
N TYR A 35 2.38 0.52 -29.13
CA TYR A 35 2.09 -0.47 -30.19
C TYR A 35 2.58 -0.09 -31.59
N GLY A 36 2.13 1.05 -32.11
CA GLY A 36 2.49 1.55 -33.43
C GLY A 36 2.37 3.07 -33.51
N SER A 37 2.80 3.62 -34.64
CA SER A 37 2.82 5.07 -34.90
C SER A 37 1.44 5.73 -34.84
N HIS A 38 0.37 4.96 -34.94
CA HIS A 38 -1.02 5.42 -34.81
C HIS A 38 -1.40 5.86 -33.39
N PHE A 39 -0.60 5.51 -32.36
CA PHE A 39 -0.84 5.90 -30.97
C PHE A 39 0.38 6.62 -30.36
N PRO A 40 0.58 7.90 -30.70
CA PRO A 40 1.59 8.73 -30.06
C PRO A 40 1.16 9.05 -28.61
N ILE A 41 2.02 8.73 -27.64
CA ILE A 41 1.78 9.00 -26.22
C ILE A 41 2.17 10.43 -25.87
N ALA A 42 3.38 10.83 -26.23
CA ALA A 42 3.91 12.14 -25.85
C ALA A 42 4.95 12.64 -26.86
N ARG A 43 5.11 13.95 -26.94
CA ARG A 43 6.05 14.62 -27.85
C ARG A 43 6.76 15.79 -27.16
N HIS A 44 8.08 15.87 -27.34
CA HIS A 44 8.84 17.07 -26.99
C HIS A 44 8.54 18.22 -27.94
N VAL A 45 8.23 19.40 -27.41
CA VAL A 45 7.96 20.60 -28.19
C VAL A 45 8.78 21.76 -27.64
N THR A 46 9.48 22.47 -28.53
CA THR A 46 10.14 23.74 -28.20
C THR A 46 9.35 24.89 -28.81
N HIS A 47 8.90 25.82 -27.97
CA HIS A 47 8.21 27.03 -28.41
C HIS A 47 8.84 28.26 -27.77
N LYS A 48 9.35 29.19 -28.60
CA LYS A 48 10.02 30.42 -28.15
C LYS A 48 11.09 30.17 -27.07
N GLY A 49 11.90 29.13 -27.25
CA GLY A 49 12.96 28.74 -26.31
C GLY A 49 12.48 28.01 -25.04
N LYS A 50 11.17 27.85 -24.83
CA LYS A 50 10.62 27.02 -23.76
C LYS A 50 10.47 25.58 -24.24
N HIS A 51 11.06 24.65 -23.51
CA HIS A 51 10.89 23.21 -23.72
C HIS A 51 9.71 22.71 -22.89
N VAL A 52 8.79 22.01 -23.53
CA VAL A 52 7.59 21.42 -22.92
C VAL A 52 7.28 20.06 -23.54
N ILE A 53 6.44 19.29 -22.88
CA ILE A 53 5.96 18.00 -23.39
C ILE A 53 4.45 18.07 -23.61
N LEU A 54 4.02 17.67 -24.81
CA LEU A 54 2.61 17.37 -25.07
C LEU A 54 2.35 15.91 -24.72
N PHE A 55 1.27 15.63 -24.01
CA PHE A 55 0.93 14.29 -23.54
C PHE A 55 -0.51 13.93 -23.90
N THR A 56 -0.77 12.74 -24.43
CA THR A 56 -2.09 12.41 -24.95
C THR A 56 -3.14 12.15 -23.86
N THR A 57 -4.32 12.74 -24.03
CA THR A 57 -5.54 12.39 -23.27
C THR A 57 -6.22 11.14 -23.80
N ARG A 58 -5.89 10.70 -25.02
CA ARG A 58 -6.53 9.54 -25.66
C ARG A 58 -6.32 8.27 -24.84
N SER A 59 -7.33 7.42 -24.85
CA SER A 59 -7.30 6.09 -24.23
C SER A 59 -7.42 5.03 -25.32
N TYR A 60 -6.87 3.85 -25.10
CA TYR A 60 -6.89 2.76 -26.09
C TYR A 60 -7.08 1.39 -25.42
N SER A 61 -6.13 0.97 -24.57
CA SER A 61 -6.18 -0.31 -23.86
C SER A 61 -5.58 -0.20 -22.46
N SER A 62 -5.79 -1.21 -21.61
CA SER A 62 -5.17 -1.31 -20.27
C SER A 62 -3.65 -1.29 -20.35
N THR A 63 -3.05 -2.01 -21.29
CA THR A 63 -1.60 -1.97 -21.55
C THR A 63 -1.13 -0.57 -21.95
N THR A 64 -1.90 0.12 -22.79
CA THR A 64 -1.58 1.51 -23.17
C THR A 64 -1.67 2.46 -21.98
N ALA A 65 -2.61 2.24 -21.05
CA ALA A 65 -2.65 2.99 -19.80
C ALA A 65 -1.41 2.74 -18.93
N GLY A 66 -0.90 1.51 -18.93
CA GLY A 66 0.40 1.14 -18.34
C GLY A 66 1.56 1.91 -18.97
N HIS A 67 1.71 1.82 -20.30
CA HIS A 67 2.74 2.56 -21.05
C HIS A 67 2.67 4.07 -20.81
N LYS A 68 1.47 4.68 -20.83
CA LYS A 68 1.30 6.11 -20.52
C LYS A 68 1.79 6.43 -19.11
N SER A 69 1.55 5.54 -18.14
CA SER A 69 2.06 5.73 -16.78
C SER A 69 3.58 5.68 -16.76
N GLU A 70 4.20 4.70 -17.41
CA GLU A 70 5.66 4.57 -17.51
C GLU A 70 6.30 5.81 -18.18
N VAL A 71 5.73 6.30 -19.28
CA VAL A 71 6.20 7.54 -19.93
C VAL A 71 6.06 8.72 -19.00
N ARG A 72 4.92 8.87 -18.31
CA ARG A 72 4.71 9.97 -17.36
C ARG A 72 5.73 9.97 -16.24
N TYR A 73 6.05 8.80 -15.66
CA TYR A 73 7.04 8.69 -14.59
C TYR A 73 8.48 8.97 -15.05
N ALA A 74 8.75 8.79 -16.34
CA ALA A 74 10.06 9.10 -16.91
C ALA A 74 10.30 10.60 -17.12
N ILE A 75 9.23 11.42 -17.18
CA ILE A 75 9.33 12.86 -17.39
C ILE A 75 9.88 13.53 -16.11
N PRO A 76 10.96 14.33 -16.19
CA PRO A 76 11.46 15.07 -15.04
C PRO A 76 10.42 16.07 -14.51
N SER A 77 10.31 16.18 -13.18
CA SER A 77 9.29 17.02 -12.51
C SER A 77 9.35 18.51 -12.87
N GLY A 78 10.49 19.00 -13.35
CA GLY A 78 10.67 20.40 -13.77
C GLY A 78 10.21 20.70 -15.21
N VAL A 79 9.84 19.68 -15.99
CA VAL A 79 9.41 19.87 -17.39
C VAL A 79 7.91 20.10 -17.44
N PRO A 80 7.41 21.23 -17.99
CA PRO A 80 5.98 21.45 -18.16
C PRO A 80 5.36 20.40 -19.08
N VAL A 81 4.23 19.83 -18.66
CA VAL A 81 3.48 18.84 -19.42
C VAL A 81 2.07 19.36 -19.67
N PHE A 82 1.64 19.34 -20.93
CA PHE A 82 0.28 19.72 -21.35
C PHE A 82 -0.46 18.55 -21.96
N TYR A 83 -1.63 18.26 -21.41
CA TYR A 83 -2.46 17.16 -21.85
C TYR A 83 -3.36 17.58 -23.01
N VAL A 84 -3.13 16.99 -24.19
CA VAL A 84 -3.83 17.29 -25.45
C VAL A 84 -4.37 16.02 -26.09
N ASP A 85 -5.32 16.12 -27.01
CA ASP A 85 -5.88 14.92 -27.65
C ASP A 85 -4.88 14.29 -28.64
N ASP A 86 -4.41 15.08 -29.59
CA ASP A 86 -3.34 14.71 -30.52
C ASP A 86 -2.05 15.47 -30.19
N VAL A 87 -0.98 14.73 -29.90
CA VAL A 87 0.31 15.30 -29.58
C VAL A 87 1.12 15.66 -30.83
N THR A 88 0.74 15.17 -32.02
CA THR A 88 1.47 15.36 -33.30
C THR A 88 1.05 16.65 -33.99
N GLU A 89 -0.17 17.12 -33.75
CA GLU A 89 -0.68 18.38 -34.29
C GLU A 89 -0.06 19.59 -33.60
N LYS A 90 -0.04 20.72 -34.32
CA LYS A 90 0.39 21.98 -33.71
C LYS A 90 -0.67 22.46 -32.70
N PRO A 91 -0.26 23.00 -31.53
CA PRO A 91 -1.16 23.66 -30.59
C PRO A 91 -2.10 24.63 -31.32
N SER A 92 -3.40 24.45 -31.14
CA SER A 92 -4.43 25.15 -31.90
C SER A 92 -5.68 25.43 -31.06
N LYS A 93 -6.68 26.08 -31.68
CA LYS A 93 -7.99 26.34 -31.05
C LYS A 93 -8.68 25.04 -30.61
N ALA A 94 -8.49 23.94 -31.32
CA ALA A 94 -9.08 22.64 -30.95
C ALA A 94 -8.61 22.17 -29.55
N ASN A 95 -7.37 22.49 -29.16
CA ASN A 95 -6.88 22.20 -27.82
C ASN A 95 -7.62 23.04 -26.76
N LEU A 96 -7.90 24.31 -27.05
CA LEU A 96 -8.66 25.19 -26.15
C LEU A 96 -10.10 24.69 -25.96
N ASP A 97 -10.74 24.26 -27.05
CA ASP A 97 -12.08 23.68 -27.00
C ASP A 97 -12.09 22.36 -26.19
N ASN A 98 -11.03 21.55 -26.30
CA ASN A 98 -10.85 20.35 -25.49
C ASN A 98 -10.67 20.67 -24.00
N TYR A 99 -9.83 21.66 -23.66
CA TYR A 99 -9.68 22.13 -22.28
C TYR A 99 -11.01 22.64 -21.71
N ALA A 100 -11.77 23.45 -22.46
CA ALA A 100 -13.08 23.92 -22.05
C ALA A 100 -14.03 22.76 -21.71
N LYS A 101 -14.09 21.73 -22.57
CA LYS A 101 -14.90 20.53 -22.34
C LYS A 101 -14.47 19.76 -21.09
N ARG A 102 -13.16 19.58 -20.89
CA ARG A 102 -12.62 18.86 -19.71
C ARG A 102 -12.88 19.63 -18.42
N ILE A 103 -12.76 20.96 -18.43
CA ILE A 103 -13.05 21.83 -17.28
C ILE A 103 -14.54 21.73 -16.94
N ALA A 104 -15.43 21.83 -17.92
CA ALA A 104 -16.88 21.70 -17.71
C ALA A 104 -17.25 20.32 -17.15
N TYR A 105 -16.71 19.25 -17.75
CA TYR A 105 -16.92 17.89 -17.27
C TYR A 105 -16.42 17.72 -15.83
N GLN A 106 -15.20 18.18 -15.52
CA GLN A 106 -14.66 18.05 -14.18
C GLN A 106 -15.48 18.85 -13.16
N ALA A 107 -15.99 20.03 -13.52
CA ALA A 107 -16.90 20.79 -12.66
C ALA A 107 -18.18 20.01 -12.32
N GLU A 108 -18.77 19.29 -13.28
CA GLU A 108 -19.90 18.37 -13.02
C GLU A 108 -19.50 17.19 -12.12
N VAL A 109 -18.27 16.68 -12.25
CA VAL A 109 -17.77 15.63 -11.36
C VAL A 109 -17.68 16.15 -9.92
N VAL A 110 -17.20 17.37 -9.70
CA VAL A 110 -17.12 17.98 -8.37
C VAL A 110 -18.51 18.11 -7.74
N THR A 111 -19.54 18.54 -8.48
CA THR A 111 -20.90 18.70 -7.92
C THR A 111 -21.53 17.38 -7.49
N ARG A 112 -21.18 16.27 -8.17
CA ARG A 112 -21.68 14.93 -7.85
C ARG A 112 -20.81 14.20 -6.81
N ALA A 113 -19.60 14.70 -6.56
CA ALA A 113 -18.66 14.07 -5.66
C ALA A 113 -19.14 14.16 -4.21
N LYS A 114 -18.99 13.05 -3.48
CA LYS A 114 -19.19 12.98 -2.03
C LYS A 114 -17.82 13.07 -1.34
N SER A 115 -17.41 12.01 -0.65
CA SER A 115 -16.13 11.92 0.07
C SER A 115 -14.84 12.21 -0.71
N ARG A 116 -14.91 12.46 -2.03
CA ARG A 116 -13.78 12.80 -2.90
C ARG A 116 -13.83 14.24 -3.43
N MET A 117 -14.82 15.02 -3.02
CA MET A 117 -15.08 16.36 -3.53
C MET A 117 -13.86 17.29 -3.43
N GLU A 118 -13.12 17.23 -2.32
CA GLU A 118 -11.88 18.01 -2.12
C GLU A 118 -10.83 17.69 -3.19
N ARG A 119 -10.54 16.40 -3.40
CA ARG A 119 -9.61 15.94 -4.44
C ARG A 119 -10.09 16.31 -5.84
N ASP A 120 -11.39 16.16 -6.10
CA ASP A 120 -11.95 16.43 -7.42
C ASP A 120 -11.96 17.96 -7.71
N LEU A 121 -12.07 18.80 -6.67
CA LEU A 121 -11.90 20.26 -6.73
C LEU A 121 -10.44 20.68 -6.97
N GLU A 122 -9.49 20.01 -6.33
CA GLU A 122 -8.06 20.19 -6.62
C GLU A 122 -7.73 19.84 -8.08
N GLN A 123 -8.28 18.73 -8.60
CA GLN A 123 -8.13 18.35 -10.01
C GLN A 123 -8.71 19.40 -10.96
N LEU A 124 -9.87 19.98 -10.63
CA LEU A 124 -10.45 21.07 -11.41
C LEU A 124 -9.53 22.30 -11.43
N GLN A 125 -8.99 22.69 -10.27
CA GLN A 125 -8.07 23.81 -10.16
C GLN A 125 -6.79 23.58 -10.97
N ASN A 126 -6.20 22.38 -10.85
CA ASN A 126 -5.01 22.01 -11.60
C ASN A 126 -5.26 22.02 -13.11
N LEU A 127 -6.43 21.57 -13.56
CA LEU A 127 -6.80 21.60 -14.98
C LEU A 127 -6.96 23.04 -15.51
N VAL A 128 -7.55 23.95 -14.74
CA VAL A 128 -7.64 25.37 -15.10
C VAL A 128 -6.25 26.01 -15.16
N ASN A 129 -5.38 25.70 -14.19
CA ASN A 129 -4.01 26.19 -14.16
C ASN A 129 -3.20 25.69 -15.37
N GLU A 130 -3.31 24.39 -15.69
CA GLU A 130 -2.68 23.78 -16.86
C GLU A 130 -3.16 24.45 -18.15
N ALA A 131 -4.47 24.63 -18.32
CA ALA A 131 -5.04 25.27 -19.52
C ALA A 131 -4.54 26.71 -19.70
N ASN A 132 -4.41 27.47 -18.61
CA ASN A 132 -3.86 28.82 -18.65
C ASN A 132 -2.35 28.85 -18.94
N ALA A 133 -1.58 27.92 -18.35
CA ALA A 133 -0.16 27.76 -18.64
C ALA A 133 0.09 27.33 -20.10
N PHE A 134 -0.79 26.49 -20.67
CA PHE A 134 -0.80 26.16 -22.09
C PHE A 134 -1.05 27.40 -22.94
N CYS A 135 -2.08 28.19 -22.61
CA CYS A 135 -2.37 29.44 -23.31
C CYS A 135 -1.18 30.42 -23.27
N GLU A 136 -0.54 30.58 -22.12
CA GLU A 136 0.62 31.43 -21.98
C GLU A 136 1.80 30.92 -22.81
N THR A 137 2.10 29.62 -22.74
CA THR A 137 3.23 29.00 -23.44
C THR A 137 3.12 29.18 -24.94
N PHE A 138 1.94 28.94 -25.52
CA PHE A 138 1.73 28.99 -26.97
C PHE A 138 1.17 30.33 -27.46
N GLY A 139 1.05 31.33 -26.59
CA GLY A 139 0.66 32.69 -26.95
C GLY A 139 -0.83 32.89 -27.27
N PHE A 140 -1.70 32.02 -26.76
CA PHE A 140 -3.15 32.21 -26.86
C PHE A 140 -3.62 33.30 -25.89
N LYS A 141 -4.58 34.12 -26.34
CA LYS A 141 -5.17 35.20 -25.53
C LYS A 141 -6.26 34.69 -24.56
N THR A 142 -6.81 33.51 -24.81
CA THR A 142 -7.86 32.89 -23.97
C THR A 142 -7.35 32.66 -22.54
N ARG A 143 -8.20 32.93 -21.55
CA ARG A 143 -7.95 32.60 -20.14
C ARG A 143 -9.17 31.89 -19.57
N PHE A 144 -8.91 30.75 -18.95
CA PHE A 144 -9.91 29.93 -18.28
C PHE A 144 -10.04 30.36 -16.83
N THR A 145 -11.26 30.36 -16.32
CA THR A 145 -11.57 30.67 -14.92
C THR A 145 -12.22 29.47 -14.26
N MET A 146 -12.12 29.40 -12.94
CA MET A 146 -12.91 28.47 -12.16
C MET A 146 -14.42 28.76 -12.35
N PRO A 147 -15.30 27.75 -12.18
CA PRO A 147 -16.73 27.97 -12.13
C PRO A 147 -17.12 29.00 -11.07
N ALA A 148 -18.17 29.78 -11.32
CA ALA A 148 -18.60 30.86 -10.42
C ALA A 148 -18.94 30.38 -9.00
N ASN A 149 -19.41 29.14 -8.85
CA ASN A 149 -19.76 28.52 -7.57
C ASN A 149 -18.59 27.80 -6.88
N VAL A 150 -17.34 28.08 -7.25
CA VAL A 150 -16.16 27.41 -6.66
C VAL A 150 -16.07 27.57 -5.14
N ASP A 151 -16.48 28.71 -4.59
CA ASP A 151 -16.43 28.95 -3.14
C ASP A 151 -17.48 28.12 -2.40
N GLU A 152 -18.67 27.95 -2.97
CA GLU A 152 -19.68 27.01 -2.46
C GLU A 152 -19.17 25.57 -2.51
N MET A 153 -18.51 25.17 -3.61
CA MET A 153 -17.90 23.85 -3.74
C MET A 153 -16.82 23.60 -2.68
N LYS A 154 -15.97 24.59 -2.40
CA LYS A 154 -14.94 24.52 -1.37
C LYS A 154 -15.54 24.35 0.03
N ALA A 155 -16.58 25.13 0.35
CA ALA A 155 -17.27 25.02 1.63
C ALA A 155 -17.89 23.63 1.84
N LEU A 156 -18.59 23.12 0.82
CA LEU A 156 -19.17 21.78 0.82
C LEU A 156 -18.09 20.69 0.96
N ALA A 157 -16.98 20.81 0.24
CA ALA A 157 -15.87 19.86 0.33
C ALA A 157 -15.29 19.82 1.76
N ALA A 158 -15.05 20.98 2.36
CA ALA A 158 -14.53 21.08 3.72
C ALA A 158 -15.48 20.46 4.76
N GLU A 159 -16.79 20.69 4.64
CA GLU A 159 -17.79 20.08 5.51
C GLU A 159 -17.78 18.55 5.39
N GLN A 160 -17.75 18.03 4.16
CA GLN A 160 -17.73 16.60 3.91
C GLN A 160 -16.45 15.93 4.44
N THR A 161 -15.29 16.55 4.24
CA THR A 161 -14.02 16.07 4.79
C THR A 161 -14.05 16.07 6.32
N ALA A 162 -14.55 17.14 6.95
CA ALA A 162 -14.69 17.20 8.41
C ALA A 162 -15.63 16.11 8.95
N LYS A 163 -16.76 15.86 8.28
CA LYS A 163 -17.70 14.79 8.62
C LYS A 163 -17.05 13.40 8.51
N ALA A 164 -16.31 13.15 7.42
CA ALA A 164 -15.59 11.89 7.22
C ALA A 164 -14.52 11.66 8.29
N GLN A 165 -13.74 12.69 8.64
CA GLN A 165 -12.73 12.62 9.70
C GLN A 165 -13.35 12.34 11.08
N ARG A 166 -14.47 13.00 11.41
CA ARG A 166 -15.20 12.74 12.66
C ARG A 166 -15.71 11.30 12.71
N ALA A 167 -16.28 10.79 11.62
CA ALA A 167 -16.75 9.41 11.53
C ALA A 167 -15.60 8.40 11.65
N ALA A 168 -14.45 8.67 11.02
CA ALA A 168 -13.25 7.83 11.12
C ALA A 168 -12.73 7.77 12.57
N LYS A 169 -12.58 8.92 13.23
CA LYS A 169 -12.18 8.98 14.65
C LYS A 169 -13.15 8.25 15.57
N ALA A 170 -14.46 8.38 15.34
CA ALA A 170 -15.47 7.68 16.12
C ALA A 170 -15.37 6.16 15.92
N ARG A 171 -15.19 5.68 14.68
CA ARG A 171 -14.99 4.26 14.37
C ARG A 171 -13.72 3.70 14.99
N GLU A 172 -12.62 4.45 14.94
CA GLU A 172 -11.36 4.06 15.57
C GLU A 172 -11.51 3.95 17.09
N LYS A 173 -12.15 4.94 17.73
CA LYS A 173 -12.44 4.90 19.17
C LYS A 173 -13.30 3.69 19.55
N GLN A 174 -14.36 3.41 18.77
CA GLN A 174 -15.22 2.24 18.98
C GLN A 174 -14.46 0.93 18.78
N ALA A 175 -13.64 0.81 17.73
CA ALA A 175 -12.83 -0.37 17.47
C ALA A 175 -11.80 -0.61 18.58
N LYS A 176 -11.15 0.46 19.08
CA LYS A 176 -10.22 0.37 20.22
C LYS A 176 -10.93 -0.06 21.50
N ALA A 177 -12.10 0.52 21.81
CA ALA A 177 -12.89 0.14 22.97
C ALA A 177 -13.37 -1.32 22.89
N LYS A 178 -13.82 -1.75 21.71
CA LYS A 178 -14.21 -3.15 21.46
C LYS A 178 -13.03 -4.11 21.65
N ARG A 179 -11.87 -3.81 21.05
CA ARG A 179 -10.64 -4.63 21.23
C ARG A 179 -10.19 -4.70 22.68
N ALA A 180 -10.26 -3.58 23.42
CA ALA A 180 -9.90 -3.56 24.84
C ALA A 180 -10.87 -4.43 25.68
N LYS A 181 -12.17 -4.38 25.39
CA LYS A 181 -13.17 -5.24 26.03
C LYS A 181 -12.93 -6.72 25.71
N GLU A 182 -12.74 -7.05 24.43
CA GLU A 182 -12.46 -8.42 23.99
C GLU A 182 -11.16 -8.97 24.61
N ALA A 183 -10.11 -8.15 24.72
CA ALA A 183 -8.86 -8.53 25.38
C ALA A 183 -9.05 -8.80 26.88
N ALA A 184 -9.85 -7.98 27.58
CA ALA A 184 -10.15 -8.20 29.00
C ALA A 184 -10.95 -9.49 29.22
N GLU A 185 -11.97 -9.75 28.39
CA GLU A 185 -12.75 -11.00 28.43
C GLU A 185 -11.90 -12.24 28.11
N GLN A 186 -10.94 -12.13 27.18
CA GLN A 186 -10.01 -13.21 26.86
C GLN A 186 -9.07 -13.53 28.02
N LEU A 187 -8.56 -12.50 28.72
CA LEU A 187 -7.72 -12.70 29.89
C LEU A 187 -8.48 -13.43 31.02
N GLU A 188 -9.73 -13.03 31.27
CA GLU A 188 -10.59 -13.70 32.26
C GLU A 188 -10.83 -15.18 31.90
N LYS A 189 -11.15 -15.46 30.63
CA LYS A 189 -11.32 -16.84 30.16
C LYS A 189 -10.03 -17.64 30.27
N LEU A 190 -8.88 -17.04 29.94
CA LEU A 190 -7.58 -17.70 30.02
C LEU A 190 -7.27 -18.12 31.47
N GLU A 191 -7.56 -17.27 32.45
CA GLU A 191 -7.38 -17.62 33.86
C GLU A 191 -8.34 -18.74 34.30
N GLN A 192 -9.61 -18.71 33.88
CA GLN A 192 -10.54 -19.82 34.11
C GLN A 192 -10.03 -21.12 33.49
N TRP A 193 -9.51 -21.06 32.26
CA TRP A 193 -8.94 -22.21 31.56
C TRP A 193 -7.69 -22.76 32.27
N LYS A 194 -6.78 -21.90 32.74
CA LYS A 194 -5.61 -22.32 33.53
C LYS A 194 -6.00 -23.03 34.83
N GLN A 195 -7.18 -22.72 35.39
CA GLN A 195 -7.75 -23.37 36.58
C GLN A 195 -8.51 -24.67 36.27
N GLY A 196 -8.52 -25.12 35.01
CA GLY A 196 -9.15 -26.38 34.59
C GLY A 196 -10.58 -26.23 34.05
N ALA A 197 -11.11 -25.01 33.92
CA ALA A 197 -12.42 -24.82 33.31
C ALA A 197 -12.42 -25.22 31.83
N SER A 198 -13.54 -25.77 31.36
CA SER A 198 -13.77 -26.09 29.95
C SER A 198 -14.29 -24.87 29.20
N VAL A 199 -13.43 -23.89 28.94
CA VAL A 199 -13.74 -22.67 28.17
C VAL A 199 -12.87 -22.57 26.93
N HIS A 200 -13.43 -22.05 25.84
CA HIS A 200 -12.68 -21.83 24.59
C HIS A 200 -11.86 -20.53 24.67
N ILE A 201 -10.56 -20.65 24.41
CA ILE A 201 -9.60 -19.53 24.35
C ILE A 201 -9.27 -19.23 22.89
N GLY A 202 -9.46 -17.98 22.48
CA GLY A 202 -9.04 -17.53 21.15
C GLY A 202 -7.57 -17.10 21.15
N ARG A 203 -6.85 -17.29 20.04
CA ARG A 203 -5.46 -16.85 19.87
C ARG A 203 -5.36 -15.36 19.52
N THR A 204 -5.94 -14.51 20.36
CA THR A 204 -6.12 -13.08 20.09
C THR A 204 -4.80 -12.29 20.11
N ASP A 205 -3.84 -12.76 20.90
CA ASP A 205 -2.48 -12.23 21.00
C ASP A 205 -1.45 -13.03 20.18
N GLY A 206 -1.89 -14.06 19.46
CA GLY A 206 -1.04 -14.93 18.65
C GLY A 206 -0.33 -16.05 19.41
N TYR A 207 -0.45 -16.12 20.73
CA TYR A 207 0.23 -17.10 21.56
C TYR A 207 -0.69 -18.24 22.02
N ASP A 208 -0.05 -19.32 22.42
CA ASP A 208 -0.65 -20.48 23.06
C ASP A 208 -0.25 -20.51 24.53
N TYR A 209 -1.09 -21.13 25.36
CA TYR A 209 -0.90 -21.23 26.79
C TYR A 209 -0.96 -22.67 27.26
N LEU A 210 -0.32 -22.93 28.39
CA LEU A 210 -0.11 -24.25 28.99
C LEU A 210 -0.86 -24.36 30.32
N ARG A 211 -1.45 -25.53 30.60
CA ARG A 211 -1.96 -25.87 31.94
C ARG A 211 -1.55 -27.29 32.33
N LEU A 212 -1.48 -27.53 33.63
CA LEU A 212 -1.37 -28.88 34.17
C LEU A 212 -2.76 -29.50 34.28
N ASN A 213 -2.88 -30.75 33.83
CA ASN A 213 -4.06 -31.57 33.98
C ASN A 213 -3.63 -32.96 34.46
N GLY A 214 -3.51 -33.12 35.79
CA GLY A 214 -2.91 -34.32 36.37
C GLY A 214 -1.46 -34.51 35.93
N ASP A 215 -1.16 -35.66 35.32
CA ASP A 215 0.18 -36.01 34.79
C ASP A 215 0.41 -35.53 33.35
N GLU A 216 -0.49 -34.71 32.81
CA GLU A 216 -0.45 -34.20 31.45
C GLU A 216 -0.33 -32.67 31.42
N VAL A 217 0.22 -32.17 30.31
CA VAL A 217 0.26 -30.75 29.95
C VAL A 217 -0.63 -30.54 28.76
N GLU A 218 -1.61 -29.66 28.92
CA GLU A 218 -2.57 -29.30 27.88
C GLU A 218 -2.28 -27.88 27.39
N THR A 219 -2.48 -27.67 26.09
CA THR A 219 -2.36 -26.37 25.42
C THR A 219 -3.74 -25.78 25.11
N THR A 220 -3.82 -24.47 24.88
CA THR A 220 -5.06 -23.80 24.45
C THR A 220 -5.60 -24.26 23.09
N GLN A 221 -4.84 -25.00 22.28
CA GLN A 221 -5.35 -25.65 21.06
C GLN A 221 -5.70 -27.13 21.28
N ASN A 222 -5.85 -27.56 22.53
CA ASN A 222 -6.18 -28.93 22.93
C ASN A 222 -5.11 -29.98 22.59
N ALA A 223 -3.87 -29.57 22.28
CA ALA A 223 -2.76 -30.52 22.24
C ALA A 223 -2.38 -30.92 23.67
N VAL A 224 -2.20 -32.23 23.88
CA VAL A 224 -1.90 -32.83 25.20
C VAL A 224 -0.61 -33.62 25.10
N VAL A 225 0.29 -33.43 26.06
CA VAL A 225 1.55 -34.17 26.16
C VAL A 225 1.82 -34.62 27.60
N PRO A 226 2.45 -35.79 27.83
CA PRO A 226 2.82 -36.20 29.18
C PRO A 226 3.77 -35.20 29.86
N LEU A 227 3.53 -34.86 31.13
CA LEU A 227 4.38 -33.95 31.91
C LEU A 227 5.84 -34.42 31.96
N LYS A 228 6.05 -35.74 32.02
CA LYS A 228 7.39 -36.35 31.96
C LYS A 228 8.16 -35.97 30.70
N HIS A 229 7.49 -35.78 29.56
CA HIS A 229 8.13 -35.36 28.31
C HIS A 229 8.51 -33.87 28.35
N VAL A 230 7.65 -33.02 28.91
CA VAL A 230 7.93 -31.60 29.08
C VAL A 230 9.12 -31.40 30.04
N ASN A 231 9.16 -32.11 31.16
CA ASN A 231 10.25 -32.04 32.15
C ASN A 231 11.63 -32.35 31.57
N ARG A 232 11.73 -33.21 30.54
CA ARG A 232 13.01 -33.55 29.89
C ARG A 232 13.63 -32.36 29.14
N VAL A 233 12.79 -31.47 28.61
CA VAL A 233 13.22 -30.38 27.72
C VAL A 233 13.06 -28.99 28.34
N ALA A 234 12.24 -28.86 29.38
CA ALA A 234 11.86 -27.57 29.98
C ALA A 234 13.06 -26.72 30.39
N LYS A 235 14.08 -27.32 31.03
CA LYS A 235 15.29 -26.59 31.44
C LYS A 235 16.09 -26.03 30.27
N LEU A 236 16.20 -26.80 29.17
CA LEU A 236 16.88 -26.38 27.95
C LEU A 236 16.13 -25.22 27.28
N ILE A 237 14.82 -25.37 27.12
CA ILE A 237 13.95 -24.38 26.50
C ILE A 237 13.95 -23.08 27.31
N LEU A 238 13.74 -23.17 28.64
CA LEU A 238 13.77 -22.02 29.54
C LEU A 238 15.10 -21.26 29.45
N LYS A 239 16.23 -21.97 29.53
CA LYS A 239 17.57 -21.35 29.43
C LYS A 239 17.76 -20.61 28.11
N LYS A 240 17.35 -21.21 26.98
CA LYS A 240 17.50 -20.58 25.66
C LYS A 240 16.56 -19.38 25.49
N ALA A 241 15.30 -19.52 25.89
CA ALA A 241 14.30 -18.46 25.82
C ALA A 241 14.67 -17.25 26.68
N THR A 242 15.15 -17.49 27.91
CA THR A 242 15.55 -16.40 28.84
C THR A 242 16.82 -15.69 28.42
N ALA A 243 17.79 -16.43 27.84
CA ALA A 243 19.03 -15.88 27.32
C ALA A 243 18.86 -15.13 25.98
N GLY A 244 17.69 -15.20 25.34
CA GLY A 244 17.48 -14.66 23.99
C GLY A 244 18.37 -15.33 22.94
N THR A 245 18.82 -16.55 23.21
CA THR A 245 19.69 -17.29 22.29
C THR A 245 18.83 -17.93 21.23
N GLU A 246 18.96 -17.44 20.00
CA GLU A 246 18.25 -18.01 18.86
C GLU A 246 18.62 -19.49 18.68
N TRP A 247 17.60 -20.30 18.43
CA TRP A 247 17.77 -21.70 18.09
C TRP A 247 16.75 -22.06 17.01
N HIS A 248 17.20 -22.79 16.01
CA HIS A 248 16.37 -23.39 14.98
C HIS A 248 16.83 -24.83 14.79
N THR A 249 15.94 -25.67 14.25
CA THR A 249 16.32 -27.04 13.89
C THR A 249 17.55 -27.04 12.98
N ASN A 250 18.58 -27.77 13.40
CA ASN A 250 19.88 -27.88 12.73
C ASN A 250 20.18 -29.32 12.30
N GLY A 251 19.13 -30.12 12.11
CA GLY A 251 19.21 -31.58 11.90
C GLY A 251 19.03 -32.40 13.18
N GLU A 252 19.08 -31.78 14.37
CA GLU A 252 18.71 -32.40 15.63
C GLU A 252 17.20 -32.27 15.90
N THR A 253 16.56 -33.32 16.45
CA THR A 253 15.14 -33.29 16.81
C THR A 253 14.97 -33.31 18.33
N ILE A 254 14.53 -32.20 18.91
CA ILE A 254 14.15 -32.12 20.32
C ILE A 254 12.66 -32.41 20.43
N ARG A 255 12.29 -33.60 20.92
CA ARG A 255 10.89 -34.03 21.05
C ARG A 255 10.23 -33.55 22.34
N VAL A 256 8.96 -33.17 22.21
CA VAL A 256 8.04 -32.83 23.30
C VAL A 256 6.74 -33.61 23.08
N GLY A 257 6.69 -34.83 23.61
CA GLY A 257 5.65 -35.79 23.21
C GLY A 257 5.81 -36.21 21.76
N GLU A 258 4.71 -36.17 21.01
CA GLU A 258 4.67 -36.42 19.56
C GLU A 258 5.12 -35.22 18.72
N TYR A 259 5.31 -34.06 19.36
CA TYR A 259 5.73 -32.83 18.69
C TYR A 259 7.23 -32.61 18.82
N HIS A 260 7.75 -31.66 18.05
CA HIS A 260 9.15 -31.26 18.09
C HIS A 260 9.29 -29.75 18.24
N LEU A 261 10.36 -29.34 18.90
CA LEU A 261 10.77 -27.94 18.98
C LEU A 261 11.23 -27.48 17.59
N GLU A 262 10.60 -26.43 17.08
CA GLU A 262 10.86 -25.86 15.75
C GLU A 262 11.89 -24.73 15.84
N SER A 263 11.65 -23.80 16.77
CA SER A 263 12.52 -22.64 16.96
C SER A 263 12.36 -21.99 18.34
N ILE A 264 13.39 -21.27 18.74
CA ILE A 264 13.38 -20.30 19.83
C ILE A 264 13.91 -18.99 19.24
N GLY A 265 13.07 -17.96 19.21
CA GLY A 265 13.43 -16.65 18.68
C GLY A 265 14.27 -15.83 19.65
N VAL A 266 14.90 -14.76 19.15
CA VAL A 266 15.71 -13.82 19.96
C VAL A 266 14.93 -13.17 21.10
N ASN A 267 13.61 -12.99 20.94
CA ASN A 267 12.74 -12.44 21.98
C ASN A 267 12.35 -13.49 23.04
N GLY A 268 12.78 -14.74 22.87
CA GLY A 268 12.46 -15.87 23.73
C GLY A 268 11.15 -16.58 23.38
N ASP A 269 10.53 -16.25 22.26
CA ASP A 269 9.33 -16.96 21.77
C ASP A 269 9.70 -18.36 21.32
N VAL A 270 8.92 -19.35 21.75
CA VAL A 270 9.18 -20.77 21.53
C VAL A 270 8.11 -21.35 20.63
N ARG A 271 8.53 -21.97 19.52
CA ARG A 271 7.63 -22.68 18.60
C ARG A 271 7.81 -24.18 18.72
N ILE A 272 6.71 -24.89 18.98
CA ILE A 272 6.66 -26.36 19.02
C ILE A 272 5.54 -26.80 18.08
N GLY A 273 5.89 -27.45 16.96
CA GLY A 273 4.97 -27.68 15.86
C GLY A 273 4.22 -26.41 15.42
N CYS A 274 2.88 -26.44 15.42
CA CYS A 274 2.05 -25.29 15.06
C CYS A 274 1.81 -24.27 16.19
N HIS A 275 2.33 -24.52 17.40
CA HIS A 275 2.08 -23.69 18.58
C HIS A 275 3.20 -22.69 18.79
N LEU A 276 2.84 -21.50 19.29
CA LEU A 276 3.76 -20.42 19.62
C LEU A 276 3.54 -19.97 21.06
N PHE A 277 4.56 -20.10 21.89
CA PHE A 277 4.52 -19.72 23.30
C PHE A 277 5.40 -18.49 23.51
N SER A 278 4.88 -17.50 24.24
CA SER A 278 5.68 -16.33 24.61
C SER A 278 6.73 -16.72 25.65
N ARG A 279 7.82 -15.96 25.73
CA ARG A 279 8.82 -16.13 26.80
C ARG A 279 8.17 -16.11 28.20
N ALA A 280 7.26 -15.17 28.44
CA ALA A 280 6.58 -15.04 29.73
C ALA A 280 5.77 -16.29 30.08
N GLU A 281 5.13 -16.93 29.09
CA GLU A 281 4.40 -18.17 29.29
C GLU A 281 5.34 -19.34 29.60
N ILE A 282 6.49 -19.42 28.93
CA ILE A 282 7.52 -20.43 29.21
C ILE A 282 8.06 -20.27 30.64
N GLU A 283 8.37 -19.05 31.06
CA GLU A 283 8.83 -18.75 32.43
C GLU A 283 7.76 -19.11 33.46
N ARG A 284 6.50 -18.70 33.24
CA ARG A 284 5.37 -19.01 34.12
C ARG A 284 5.19 -20.51 34.26
N PHE A 285 5.17 -21.25 33.15
CA PHE A 285 4.93 -22.68 33.17
C PHE A 285 6.11 -23.46 33.77
N ALA A 286 7.35 -23.04 33.50
CA ALA A 286 8.53 -23.63 34.14
C ALA A 286 8.50 -23.48 35.66
N ALA A 287 8.11 -22.30 36.16
CA ALA A 287 7.93 -22.07 37.59
C ALA A 287 6.84 -22.98 38.18
N LEU A 288 5.73 -23.18 37.47
CA LEU A 288 4.63 -24.06 37.88
C LEU A 288 5.08 -25.53 38.04
N ILE A 289 5.95 -26.02 37.16
CA ILE A 289 6.47 -27.40 37.21
C ILE A 289 7.78 -27.55 38.01
N GLY A 290 8.24 -26.48 38.67
CA GLY A 290 9.42 -26.50 39.54
C GLY A 290 10.77 -26.50 38.81
N VAL A 291 10.81 -26.08 37.53
CA VAL A 291 12.04 -25.98 36.73
C VAL A 291 12.65 -24.58 36.90
N LYS A 292 13.95 -24.53 37.21
CA LYS A 292 14.76 -23.31 37.34
C LYS A 292 15.92 -23.31 36.35
#